data_AF-A0A411NLV0-F1
#
_entry.id   AF-A0A411NLV0-F1
#
_cell.length_a   1.000
_cell.length_b   1.000
_cell.length_c   1.000
_cell.angle_alpha   90.00
_cell.angle_beta   90.00
_cell.angle_gamma   90.00
#
_symmetry.space_group_name_H-M   'P 1'
#
loop_
_entity.id
_entity.type
_entity.pdbx_description
1 polymer ?
#
loop_
_entity_poly.entity_id
_entity_poly.type
_entity_poly.pdbx_seq_one_letter_code
_entity_poly.pdbx_strand_id
1 'polypeptide(L)'
;NMMLFFILFESTMIPTLIIITRWGAQKERMLAGTYLLFYTLFGSMALLAALLFFHETFGTLSISLIKDSAKELNPSTCMLAWWAACFTAFLVKMPLYGVHLWLPKAHVEAPIAGSMILAGTLLKLGGYGILRISTIISDSFLQTAAPLIIFSMFGVLLSAALCSRQTDLKSLIAFSSVSHMGLVIAASLLKTDWSIAGSLILMISHGLVSSALFCLANTSYERTHTRTLVILQGSQIILPLSAAWWLLAALLNMALPPSPNFIGEMSILSSLFQWSNWTLIIMGISILFTTSYSLYMFWSTQREYLPPHIKFMPPIQTREHVLLALHIIPALLLTIKPNLLF
;
A
#
# COMPACT_ATOMS: atom_id res chain seq x y z
N ASN A 1 3.60 5.45 -23.79
CA ASN A 1 3.67 4.11 -24.41
C ASN A 1 3.65 3.07 -23.30
N MET A 2 2.66 2.16 -23.31
CA MET A 2 2.50 1.13 -22.27
C MET A 2 3.61 0.08 -22.27
N MET A 3 4.27 -0.18 -23.41
CA MET A 3 5.39 -1.12 -23.44
C MET A 3 6.61 -0.58 -22.67
N LEU A 4 6.92 0.72 -22.83
CA LEU A 4 7.98 1.35 -22.04
C LEU A 4 7.64 1.34 -20.55
N PHE A 5 6.38 1.60 -20.21
CA PHE A 5 5.91 1.49 -18.82
C PHE A 5 6.13 0.08 -18.28
N PHE A 6 5.80 -0.97 -19.04
CA PHE A 6 6.03 -2.36 -18.65
C PHE A 6 7.51 -2.68 -18.41
N ILE A 7 8.40 -2.29 -19.33
CA ILE A 7 9.84 -2.53 -19.19
C ILE A 7 10.38 -1.86 -17.93
N LEU A 8 10.02 -0.59 -17.70
CA LEU A 8 10.44 0.14 -16.51
C LEU A 8 9.82 -0.45 -15.24
N PHE A 9 8.54 -0.82 -15.28
CA PHE A 9 7.82 -1.45 -14.19
C PHE A 9 8.49 -2.75 -13.72
N GLU A 10 8.90 -3.63 -14.63
CA GLU A 10 9.62 -4.86 -14.28
C GLU A 10 11.07 -4.58 -13.89
N SER A 11 11.73 -3.59 -14.51
CA SER A 11 13.11 -3.25 -14.15
C SER A 11 13.29 -2.84 -12.69
N THR A 12 12.25 -2.26 -12.06
CA THR A 12 12.28 -1.92 -10.61
C THR A 12 12.44 -3.14 -9.70
N MET A 13 12.13 -4.35 -10.18
CA MET A 13 12.27 -5.58 -9.41
C MET A 13 13.73 -5.96 -9.18
N ILE A 14 14.63 -5.60 -10.10
CA ILE A 14 16.05 -5.99 -10.02
C ILE A 14 16.76 -5.29 -8.84
N PRO A 15 16.74 -3.94 -8.73
CA PRO A 15 17.38 -3.27 -7.60
C PRO A 15 16.76 -3.65 -6.26
N THR A 16 15.44 -3.85 -6.23
CA THR A 16 14.71 -4.14 -4.99
C THR A 16 15.02 -5.54 -4.47
N LEU A 17 15.13 -6.52 -5.37
CA LEU A 17 15.58 -7.87 -5.03
C LEU A 17 17.02 -7.88 -4.51
N ILE A 18 17.93 -7.11 -5.13
CA ILE A 18 19.31 -6.98 -4.64
C ILE A 18 19.31 -6.37 -3.23
N ILE A 19 18.52 -5.33 -2.99
CA ILE A 19 18.44 -4.68 -1.68
C ILE A 19 18.00 -5.67 -0.59
N ILE A 20 16.95 -6.44 -0.85
CA ILE A 20 16.38 -7.39 0.12
C ILE A 20 17.33 -8.58 0.36
N THR A 21 17.80 -9.23 -0.70
CA THR A 21 18.60 -10.46 -0.58
C THR A 21 20.03 -10.20 -0.07
N ARG A 22 20.60 -9.02 -0.36
CA ARG A 22 21.98 -8.69 0.05
C ARG A 22 22.07 -8.05 1.43
N TRP A 23 21.21 -7.06 1.73
CA TRP A 23 21.26 -6.27 2.96
C TRP A 23 20.12 -6.56 3.95
N GLY A 24 19.27 -7.56 3.67
CA GLY A 24 18.29 -8.03 4.66
C GLY A 24 18.93 -8.65 5.89
N ALA A 25 18.28 -8.53 7.05
CA ALA A 25 18.89 -8.88 8.33
C ALA A 25 18.87 -10.39 8.66
N GLN A 26 17.80 -11.12 8.35
CA GLN A 26 17.69 -12.55 8.69
C GLN A 26 17.97 -13.47 7.52
N LYS A 27 18.11 -14.77 7.83
CA LYS A 27 18.30 -15.84 6.83
C LYS A 27 17.13 -15.96 5.85
N GLU A 28 15.91 -15.65 6.31
CA GLU A 28 14.68 -15.74 5.51
C GLU A 28 14.64 -14.73 4.35
N ARG A 29 15.55 -13.76 4.29
CA ARG A 29 15.64 -12.78 3.21
C ARG A 29 15.74 -13.41 1.81
N MET A 30 16.39 -14.57 1.69
CA MET A 30 16.48 -15.28 0.41
C MET A 30 15.12 -15.82 -0.02
N LEU A 31 14.37 -16.41 0.92
CA LEU A 31 13.01 -16.88 0.68
C LEU A 31 12.05 -15.71 0.40
N ALA A 32 12.16 -14.60 1.14
CA ALA A 32 11.38 -13.40 0.87
C ALA A 32 11.65 -12.84 -0.54
N GLY A 33 12.92 -12.82 -0.96
CA GLY A 33 13.31 -12.44 -2.31
C GLY A 33 12.73 -13.34 -3.40
N THR A 34 12.72 -14.67 -3.20
CA THR A 34 12.11 -15.60 -4.16
C THR A 34 10.58 -15.44 -4.23
N TYR A 35 9.89 -15.26 -3.10
CA TYR A 35 8.45 -14.96 -3.11
C TYR A 35 8.14 -13.69 -3.90
N LEU A 36 8.87 -12.60 -3.63
CA LEU A 36 8.69 -11.32 -4.31
C LEU A 36 8.93 -11.45 -5.83
N LEU A 37 9.99 -12.14 -6.25
CA LEU A 37 10.30 -12.37 -7.65
C LEU A 37 9.19 -13.18 -8.35
N PHE A 38 8.84 -14.36 -7.83
CA PHE A 38 7.96 -15.28 -8.55
C PHE A 38 6.51 -14.81 -8.60
N TYR A 39 6.02 -14.16 -7.55
CA TYR A 39 4.69 -13.57 -7.56
C TYR A 39 4.60 -12.52 -8.66
N THR A 40 5.53 -11.57 -8.67
CA THR A 40 5.51 -10.45 -9.61
C THR A 40 5.74 -10.88 -11.06
N LEU A 41 6.71 -11.78 -11.31
CA LEU A 41 6.97 -12.31 -12.65
C LEU A 41 5.77 -13.08 -13.22
N PHE A 42 5.10 -13.89 -12.41
CA PHE A 42 3.93 -14.64 -12.88
C PHE A 42 2.81 -13.69 -13.35
N GLY A 43 2.52 -12.66 -12.55
CA GLY A 43 1.56 -11.63 -12.94
C GLY A 43 2.01 -10.83 -14.18
N SER A 44 3.28 -10.43 -14.23
CA SER A 44 3.81 -9.56 -15.28
C SER A 44 3.86 -10.25 -16.65
N MET A 45 4.08 -11.56 -16.70
CA MET A 45 4.02 -12.33 -17.96
C MET A 45 2.62 -12.32 -18.58
N ALA A 46 1.55 -12.41 -17.76
CA ALA A 46 0.18 -12.30 -18.25
C ALA A 46 -0.10 -10.91 -18.83
N LEU A 47 0.38 -9.85 -18.16
CA LEU A 47 0.26 -8.48 -18.66
C LEU A 47 1.03 -8.29 -19.98
N LEU A 48 2.23 -8.85 -20.13
CA LEU A 48 3.00 -8.76 -21.36
C LEU A 48 2.23 -9.36 -22.54
N ALA A 49 1.67 -10.56 -22.37
CA ALA A 49 0.85 -11.21 -23.40
C ALA A 49 -0.36 -10.33 -23.78
N ALA A 50 -1.01 -9.72 -22.78
CA ALA A 50 -2.16 -8.84 -23.02
C ALA A 50 -1.77 -7.55 -23.77
N LEU A 51 -0.61 -6.96 -23.48
CA LEU A 51 -0.11 -5.77 -24.18
C LEU A 51 0.31 -6.07 -25.62
N LEU A 52 0.92 -7.23 -25.88
CA LEU A 52 1.27 -7.65 -27.25
C LEU A 52 0.03 -7.88 -28.10
N PHE A 53 -0.97 -8.58 -27.56
CA PHE A 53 -2.28 -8.74 -28.23
C PHE A 53 -2.92 -7.39 -28.55
N PHE A 54 -2.84 -6.43 -27.61
CA PHE A 54 -3.34 -5.09 -27.86
C PHE A 54 -2.58 -4.34 -28.94
N HIS A 55 -1.27 -4.52 -29.01
CA HIS A 55 -0.46 -3.90 -30.04
C HIS A 55 -0.83 -4.44 -31.43
N GLU A 56 -1.09 -5.73 -31.56
CA GLU A 56 -1.51 -6.34 -32.83
C GLU A 56 -2.88 -5.84 -33.29
N THR A 57 -3.80 -5.59 -32.36
CA THR A 57 -5.17 -5.17 -32.67
C THR A 57 -5.29 -3.67 -32.99
N PHE A 58 -4.65 -2.79 -32.22
CA PHE A 58 -4.77 -1.33 -32.39
C PHE A 58 -3.56 -0.69 -33.10
N GLY A 59 -2.48 -1.44 -33.34
CA GLY A 59 -1.26 -0.97 -33.98
C GLY A 59 -0.40 -0.01 -33.13
N THR A 60 -0.91 0.51 -32.01
CA THR A 60 -0.18 1.43 -31.13
C THR A 60 -0.45 1.14 -29.64
N LEU A 61 0.55 1.44 -28.79
CA LEU A 61 0.46 1.33 -27.32
C LEU A 61 0.54 2.69 -26.60
N SER A 62 0.32 3.79 -27.33
CA SER A 62 0.22 5.14 -26.77
C SER A 62 -1.18 5.39 -26.22
N ILE A 63 -1.27 5.66 -24.91
CA ILE A 63 -2.54 5.89 -24.18
C ILE A 63 -3.42 6.94 -24.86
N SER A 64 -2.84 8.05 -25.34
CA SER A 64 -3.59 9.13 -26.00
C SER A 64 -4.29 8.66 -27.28
N LEU A 65 -3.56 8.01 -28.19
CA LEU A 65 -4.14 7.50 -29.43
C LEU A 65 -5.13 6.36 -29.17
N ILE A 66 -4.84 5.51 -28.17
CA ILE A 66 -5.74 4.42 -27.82
C ILE A 66 -7.08 4.97 -27.32
N LYS A 67 -7.08 6.01 -26.49
CA LYS A 67 -8.31 6.59 -25.94
C LYS A 67 -9.29 7.02 -27.04
N ASP A 68 -8.78 7.59 -28.12
CA ASP A 68 -9.61 8.07 -29.24
C ASP A 68 -10.07 6.91 -30.15
N SER A 69 -9.32 5.81 -30.18
CA SER A 69 -9.61 4.63 -31.00
C SER A 69 -10.37 3.51 -30.28
N ALA A 70 -10.54 3.62 -28.96
CA ALA A 70 -11.17 2.61 -28.12
C ALA A 70 -12.66 2.55 -28.43
N LYS A 71 -13.01 1.79 -29.47
CA LYS A 71 -14.37 1.37 -29.73
C LYS A 71 -14.85 0.45 -28.60
N GLU A 72 -16.15 0.43 -28.39
CA GLU A 72 -16.79 -0.50 -27.47
C GLU A 72 -16.39 -1.95 -27.83
N LEU A 73 -15.56 -2.56 -26.98
CA LEU A 73 -15.21 -3.96 -27.09
C LEU A 73 -16.36 -4.76 -26.47
N ASN A 74 -17.01 -5.59 -27.29
CA ASN A 74 -18.02 -6.51 -26.79
C ASN A 74 -17.38 -7.57 -25.88
N PRO A 75 -18.00 -7.89 -24.72
CA PRO A 75 -17.47 -8.86 -23.80
C PRO A 75 -17.63 -10.28 -24.36
N SER A 76 -16.56 -10.80 -24.97
CA SER A 76 -16.41 -12.23 -25.29
C SER A 76 -15.57 -12.92 -24.21
N THR A 77 -15.59 -14.26 -24.16
CA THR A 77 -14.78 -15.04 -23.20
C THR A 77 -13.28 -14.78 -23.37
N CYS A 78 -12.82 -14.63 -24.62
CA CYS A 78 -11.43 -14.26 -24.93
C CYS A 78 -11.11 -12.85 -24.41
N MET A 79 -12.01 -11.89 -24.61
CA MET A 79 -11.83 -10.53 -24.09
C MET A 79 -11.87 -10.47 -22.57
N LEU A 80 -12.65 -11.32 -21.91
CA LEU A 80 -12.66 -11.44 -20.45
C LEU A 80 -11.33 -11.99 -19.92
N ALA A 81 -10.78 -13.02 -20.56
CA ALA A 81 -9.46 -13.55 -20.21
C ALA A 81 -8.36 -12.51 -20.41
N TRP A 82 -8.45 -11.75 -21.51
CA TRP A 82 -7.54 -10.65 -21.81
C TRP A 82 -7.67 -9.50 -20.79
N TRP A 83 -8.88 -9.13 -20.39
CA TRP A 83 -9.16 -8.15 -19.33
C TRP A 83 -8.57 -8.60 -17.99
N ALA A 84 -8.75 -9.87 -17.63
CA ALA A 84 -8.17 -10.42 -16.41
C ALA A 84 -6.63 -10.38 -16.47
N ALA A 85 -6.03 -10.77 -17.59
CA ALA A 85 -4.59 -10.74 -17.81
C ALA A 85 -4.00 -9.32 -17.71
N CYS A 86 -4.76 -8.29 -18.08
CA CYS A 86 -4.36 -6.90 -17.89
C CYS A 86 -4.24 -6.49 -16.42
N PHE A 87 -5.11 -6.98 -15.54
CA PHE A 87 -5.10 -6.58 -14.14
C PHE A 87 -4.25 -7.47 -13.24
N THR A 88 -3.97 -8.72 -13.62
CA THR A 88 -3.25 -9.68 -12.75
C THR A 88 -1.90 -9.15 -12.24
N ALA A 89 -1.06 -8.59 -13.12
CA ALA A 89 0.24 -8.02 -12.72
C ALA A 89 0.10 -6.94 -11.65
N PHE A 90 -0.89 -6.07 -11.80
CA PHE A 90 -1.10 -4.97 -10.87
C PHE A 90 -1.74 -5.43 -9.57
N LEU A 91 -2.64 -6.42 -9.59
CA LEU A 91 -3.23 -7.03 -8.40
C LEU A 91 -2.23 -7.89 -7.59
N VAL A 92 -1.13 -8.30 -8.21
CA VAL A 92 -0.02 -8.90 -7.47
C VAL A 92 0.83 -7.81 -6.79
N LYS A 93 1.19 -6.74 -7.52
CA LYS A 93 2.03 -5.65 -6.97
C LYS A 93 1.31 -4.75 -5.98
N MET A 94 0.06 -4.40 -6.25
CA MET A 94 -0.89 -3.92 -5.24
C MET A 94 -1.50 -5.17 -4.63
N PRO A 95 -1.00 -5.66 -3.49
CA PRO A 95 -1.29 -6.99 -3.00
C PRO A 95 -2.79 -7.14 -2.73
N LEU A 96 -3.49 -7.76 -3.67
CA LEU A 96 -4.84 -8.24 -3.42
C LEU A 96 -4.78 -9.26 -2.29
N TYR A 97 -5.78 -9.25 -1.41
CA TYR A 97 -5.91 -10.29 -0.41
C TYR A 97 -5.88 -11.69 -1.06
N GLY A 98 -5.30 -12.69 -0.39
CA GLY A 98 -4.90 -13.96 -1.01
C GLY A 98 -3.52 -13.96 -1.68
N VAL A 99 -3.21 -12.95 -2.52
CA VAL A 99 -1.90 -12.84 -3.20
C VAL A 99 -0.90 -12.00 -2.39
N HIS A 100 -1.35 -11.34 -1.33
CA HIS A 100 -0.55 -10.46 -0.46
C HIS A 100 0.59 -11.11 0.36
N LEU A 101 0.73 -12.43 0.41
CA LEU A 101 1.64 -13.12 1.34
C LEU A 101 3.12 -12.79 1.15
N TRP A 102 3.51 -12.35 -0.05
CA TRP A 102 4.88 -11.90 -0.32
C TRP A 102 5.21 -10.60 0.43
N LEU A 103 4.22 -9.73 0.66
CA LEU A 103 4.44 -8.39 1.17
C LEU A 103 4.92 -8.37 2.63
N PRO A 104 4.27 -9.07 3.59
CA PRO A 104 4.76 -9.09 4.98
C PRO A 104 6.17 -9.67 5.06
N LYS A 105 6.47 -10.73 4.31
CA LYS A 105 7.82 -11.32 4.26
C LYS A 105 8.85 -10.35 3.69
N ALA A 106 8.54 -9.70 2.57
CA ALA A 106 9.43 -8.75 1.93
C ALA A 106 9.74 -7.55 2.84
N HIS A 107 8.74 -6.95 3.50
CA HIS A 107 8.96 -5.81 4.39
C HIS A 107 9.70 -6.16 5.67
N VAL A 108 9.38 -7.31 6.27
CA VAL A 108 9.98 -7.75 7.53
C VAL A 108 11.47 -7.99 7.33
N GLU A 109 11.85 -8.60 6.20
CA GLU A 109 13.24 -8.98 5.90
C GLU A 109 14.05 -7.92 5.16
N ALA A 110 13.40 -6.93 4.54
CA ALA A 110 14.11 -5.81 3.92
C ALA A 110 14.86 -4.94 4.96
N PRO A 111 16.02 -4.37 4.57
CA PRO A 111 16.56 -3.22 5.28
C PRO A 111 15.60 -2.03 5.18
N ILE A 112 15.81 -1.00 5.99
CA ILE A 112 14.92 0.16 6.09
C ILE A 112 14.66 0.80 4.74
N ALA A 113 15.73 1.13 4.00
CA ALA A 113 15.60 1.73 2.67
C ALA A 113 14.75 0.86 1.74
N GLY A 114 14.91 -0.47 1.79
CA GLY A 114 14.07 -1.41 1.06
C GLY A 114 12.61 -1.34 1.49
N SER A 115 12.32 -1.37 2.79
CA SER A 115 10.95 -1.24 3.30
C SER A 115 10.29 0.10 2.94
N MET A 116 11.04 1.20 2.95
CA MET A 116 10.56 2.53 2.57
C MET A 116 10.25 2.64 1.08
N ILE A 117 11.13 2.16 0.21
CA ILE A 117 10.91 2.15 -1.24
C ILE A 117 9.73 1.23 -1.58
N LEU A 118 9.66 0.05 -0.94
CA LEU A 118 8.60 -0.91 -1.21
C LEU A 118 7.23 -0.33 -0.81
N ALA A 119 7.13 0.23 0.39
CA ALA A 119 5.89 0.84 0.88
C ALA A 119 5.57 2.13 0.12
N GLY A 120 6.55 3.03 -0.02
CA GLY A 120 6.37 4.38 -0.56
C GLY A 120 6.05 4.38 -2.05
N THR A 121 6.76 3.58 -2.85
CA THR A 121 6.69 3.67 -4.32
C THR A 121 6.24 2.39 -5.00
N LEU A 122 6.76 1.21 -4.63
CA LEU A 122 6.52 -0.02 -5.43
C LEU A 122 5.05 -0.46 -5.41
N LEU A 123 4.38 -0.36 -4.26
CA LEU A 123 2.93 -0.66 -4.19
C LEU A 123 2.15 0.30 -5.10
N LYS A 124 2.53 1.58 -5.10
CA LYS A 124 1.82 2.64 -5.83
C LYS A 124 1.96 2.49 -7.34
N LEU A 125 3.05 1.92 -7.83
CA LEU A 125 3.19 1.55 -9.24
C LEU A 125 2.10 0.57 -9.70
N GLY A 126 1.64 -0.32 -8.82
CA GLY A 126 0.52 -1.22 -9.11
C GLY A 126 -0.78 -0.43 -9.33
N GLY A 127 -1.15 0.45 -8.39
CA GLY A 127 -2.36 1.27 -8.51
C GLY A 127 -2.32 2.24 -9.67
N TYR A 128 -1.16 2.87 -9.92
CA TYR A 128 -0.95 3.70 -11.11
C TYR A 128 -1.15 2.89 -12.40
N GLY A 129 -0.67 1.65 -12.46
CA GLY A 129 -0.89 0.75 -13.58
C GLY A 129 -2.37 0.41 -13.80
N ILE A 130 -3.11 0.13 -12.72
CA ILE A 130 -4.58 -0.08 -12.76
C ILE A 130 -5.26 1.15 -13.36
N LEU A 131 -4.92 2.36 -12.88
CA LEU A 131 -5.52 3.61 -13.36
C LEU A 131 -5.16 3.90 -14.84
N ARG A 132 -3.96 3.56 -15.30
CA ARG A 132 -3.59 3.76 -16.71
C ARG A 132 -4.30 2.77 -17.62
N ILE A 133 -4.38 1.51 -17.23
CA ILE A 133 -5.05 0.49 -18.05
C ILE A 133 -6.57 0.65 -18.01
N SER A 134 -7.14 1.09 -16.90
CA SER A 134 -8.58 1.35 -16.82
C SER A 134 -9.05 2.43 -17.79
N THR A 135 -8.18 3.38 -18.18
CA THR A 135 -8.47 4.37 -19.23
C THR A 135 -8.48 3.79 -20.65
N ILE A 136 -7.82 2.66 -20.86
CA ILE A 136 -7.76 1.95 -22.16
C ILE A 136 -8.95 1.00 -22.28
N ILE A 137 -9.34 0.36 -21.18
CA ILE A 137 -10.42 -0.63 -21.16
C ILE A 137 -11.78 0.06 -21.25
N SER A 138 -12.67 -0.45 -22.11
CA SER A 138 -14.05 0.02 -22.25
C SER A 138 -14.89 -0.20 -20.98
N ASP A 139 -15.92 0.63 -20.82
CA ASP A 139 -16.81 0.56 -19.66
C ASP A 139 -17.74 -0.66 -19.68
N SER A 140 -17.84 -1.35 -20.81
CA SER A 140 -18.54 -2.65 -20.94
C SER A 140 -18.03 -3.71 -19.95
N PHE A 141 -16.77 -3.62 -19.50
CA PHE A 141 -16.20 -4.55 -18.53
C PHE A 141 -16.44 -4.17 -17.07
N LEU A 142 -17.08 -3.04 -16.75
CA LEU A 142 -17.32 -2.63 -15.35
C LEU A 142 -18.11 -3.69 -14.56
N GLN A 143 -19.10 -4.34 -15.19
CA GLN A 143 -19.86 -5.41 -14.53
C GLN A 143 -18.98 -6.61 -14.16
N THR A 144 -17.95 -6.90 -14.97
CA THR A 144 -17.01 -8.01 -14.71
C THR A 144 -16.05 -7.72 -13.55
N ALA A 145 -15.90 -6.45 -13.16
CA ALA A 145 -15.09 -6.04 -12.02
C ALA A 145 -15.79 -6.23 -10.65
N ALA A 146 -17.12 -6.35 -10.62
CA ALA A 146 -17.90 -6.51 -9.39
C ALA A 146 -17.38 -7.62 -8.42
N PRO A 147 -17.09 -8.86 -8.86
CA PRO A 147 -16.56 -9.89 -7.96
C PRO A 147 -15.20 -9.52 -7.37
N LEU A 148 -14.34 -8.85 -8.16
CA LEU A 148 -13.02 -8.41 -7.71
C LEU A 148 -13.14 -7.28 -6.67
N ILE A 149 -14.09 -6.35 -6.87
CA ILE A 149 -14.40 -5.29 -5.90
C ILE A 149 -14.85 -5.92 -4.58
N ILE A 150 -15.83 -6.82 -4.59
CA ILE A 150 -16.33 -7.50 -3.39
C ILE A 150 -15.19 -8.23 -2.66
N PHE A 151 -14.38 -8.98 -3.40
CA PHE A 151 -13.25 -9.71 -2.83
C PHE A 151 -12.19 -8.78 -2.22
N SER A 152 -11.88 -7.66 -2.87
CA SER A 152 -10.95 -6.66 -2.32
C SER A 152 -11.49 -6.05 -1.03
N MET A 153 -12.79 -5.74 -0.94
CA MET A 153 -13.44 -5.17 0.24
C MET A 153 -13.42 -6.13 1.44
N PHE A 154 -13.72 -7.41 1.22
CA PHE A 154 -13.54 -8.43 2.25
C PHE A 154 -12.06 -8.58 2.65
N GLY A 155 -11.14 -8.47 1.69
CA GLY A 155 -9.71 -8.45 1.93
C GLY A 155 -9.25 -7.32 2.85
N VAL A 156 -9.82 -6.11 2.70
CA VAL A 156 -9.55 -4.97 3.59
C VAL A 156 -9.98 -5.28 5.03
N LEU A 157 -11.18 -5.82 5.21
CA LEU A 157 -11.69 -6.20 6.52
C LEU A 157 -10.82 -7.28 7.18
N LEU A 158 -10.48 -8.33 6.45
CA LEU A 158 -9.69 -9.46 6.95
C LEU A 158 -8.25 -9.04 7.29
N SER A 159 -7.61 -8.24 6.43
CA SER A 159 -6.26 -7.73 6.70
C SER A 159 -6.24 -6.78 7.92
N ALA A 160 -7.24 -5.90 8.07
CA ALA A 160 -7.37 -5.05 9.24
C ALA A 160 -7.59 -5.86 10.54
N ALA A 161 -8.41 -6.92 10.49
CA ALA A 161 -8.58 -7.83 11.62
C ALA A 161 -7.27 -8.59 11.97
N LEU A 162 -6.51 -9.03 10.95
CA LEU A 162 -5.20 -9.67 11.17
C LEU A 162 -4.20 -8.71 11.84
N CYS A 163 -4.21 -7.42 11.49
CA CYS A 163 -3.33 -6.41 12.10
C CYS A 163 -3.49 -6.34 13.62
N SER A 164 -4.72 -6.48 14.14
CA SER A 164 -5.00 -6.42 15.58
C SER A 164 -4.31 -7.51 16.40
N ARG A 165 -3.90 -8.61 15.76
CA ARG A 165 -3.26 -9.76 16.41
C ARG A 165 -1.77 -9.91 16.06
N GLN A 166 -1.19 -8.99 15.30
CA GLN A 166 0.21 -9.09 14.92
C GLN A 166 1.12 -8.77 16.12
N THR A 167 2.05 -9.67 16.41
CA THR A 167 3.07 -9.50 17.46
C THR A 167 4.29 -8.73 16.97
N ASP A 168 4.57 -8.76 15.67
CA ASP A 168 5.73 -8.11 15.07
C ASP A 168 5.35 -6.73 14.54
N LEU A 169 6.10 -5.70 14.94
CA LEU A 169 5.80 -4.31 14.59
C LEU A 169 5.91 -4.06 13.07
N LYS A 170 6.94 -4.61 12.41
CA LYS A 170 7.10 -4.49 10.95
C LYS A 170 6.01 -5.25 10.18
N SER A 171 5.59 -6.43 10.66
CA SER A 171 4.52 -7.18 9.99
C SER A 171 3.17 -6.46 10.15
N LEU A 172 2.91 -5.87 11.33
CA LEU A 172 1.71 -5.06 11.58
C LEU A 172 1.61 -3.91 10.57
N ILE A 173 2.69 -3.14 10.38
CA ILE A 173 2.72 -2.04 9.39
C ILE A 173 2.58 -2.57 7.96
N ALA A 174 3.15 -3.74 7.67
CA ALA A 174 3.01 -4.37 6.37
C ALA A 174 1.57 -4.82 6.10
N PHE A 175 0.87 -5.43 7.06
CA PHE A 175 -0.54 -5.78 6.90
C PHE A 175 -1.47 -4.56 6.84
N SER A 176 -1.16 -3.48 7.56
CA SER A 176 -1.93 -2.24 7.40
C SER A 176 -1.75 -1.65 5.99
N SER A 177 -0.59 -1.85 5.35
CA SER A 177 -0.42 -1.47 3.96
C SER A 177 -1.30 -2.27 3.00
N VAL A 178 -1.57 -3.56 3.30
CA VAL A 178 -2.49 -4.39 2.52
C VAL A 178 -3.93 -3.88 2.66
N SER A 179 -4.36 -3.46 3.87
CA SER A 179 -5.71 -2.93 4.08
C SER A 179 -5.94 -1.61 3.34
N HIS A 180 -5.05 -0.61 3.49
CA HIS A 180 -5.22 0.67 2.80
C HIS A 180 -5.11 0.54 1.27
N MET A 181 -4.19 -0.30 0.76
CA MET A 181 -4.08 -0.51 -0.70
C MET A 181 -5.23 -1.37 -1.26
N GLY A 182 -5.84 -2.24 -0.45
CA GLY A 182 -7.07 -2.95 -0.82
C GLY A 182 -8.23 -2.00 -1.14
N LEU A 183 -8.33 -0.88 -0.40
CA LEU A 183 -9.30 0.20 -0.70
C LEU A 183 -9.03 0.87 -2.05
N VAL A 184 -7.76 1.13 -2.35
CA VAL A 184 -7.33 1.69 -3.64
C VAL A 184 -7.70 0.75 -4.79
N ILE A 185 -7.54 -0.57 -4.62
CA ILE A 185 -7.96 -1.57 -5.63
C ILE A 185 -9.48 -1.49 -5.84
N ALA A 186 -10.28 -1.52 -4.77
CA ALA A 186 -11.75 -1.43 -4.88
C ALA A 186 -12.21 -0.16 -5.60
N ALA A 187 -11.63 0.99 -5.23
CA ALA A 187 -11.99 2.30 -5.77
C ALA A 187 -11.58 2.48 -7.24
N SER A 188 -10.37 2.03 -7.61
CA SER A 188 -9.85 2.20 -8.97
C SER A 188 -10.61 1.38 -10.02
N LEU A 189 -11.25 0.28 -9.61
CA LEU A 189 -12.10 -0.54 -10.47
C LEU A 189 -13.47 0.08 -10.77
N LEU A 190 -13.97 1.01 -9.95
CA LEU A 190 -15.26 1.70 -10.16
C LEU A 190 -15.21 2.77 -11.26
N LYS A 191 -14.02 3.33 -11.54
CA LYS A 191 -13.79 4.41 -12.53
C LYS A 191 -14.64 5.68 -12.37
N THR A 192 -15.11 6.02 -11.17
CA THR A 192 -15.75 7.33 -10.92
C THR A 192 -14.72 8.41 -10.64
N ASP A 193 -15.02 9.67 -10.93
CA ASP A 193 -14.08 10.78 -10.67
C ASP A 193 -13.67 10.86 -9.19
N TRP A 194 -14.64 10.68 -8.29
CA TRP A 194 -14.40 10.62 -6.84
C TRP A 194 -13.52 9.44 -6.44
N SER A 195 -13.72 8.26 -7.04
CA SER A 195 -12.91 7.08 -6.72
C SER A 195 -11.49 7.20 -7.25
N ILE A 196 -11.30 7.76 -8.45
CA ILE A 196 -9.98 7.99 -9.03
C ILE A 196 -9.22 9.02 -8.19
N ALA A 197 -9.82 10.17 -7.89
CA ALA A 197 -9.20 11.20 -7.06
C ALA A 197 -8.85 10.67 -5.67
N GLY A 198 -9.78 9.98 -5.00
CA GLY A 198 -9.55 9.38 -3.70
C GLY A 198 -8.43 8.34 -3.70
N SER A 199 -8.39 7.50 -4.73
CA SER A 199 -7.34 6.49 -4.91
C SER A 199 -5.95 7.11 -5.04
N LEU A 200 -5.81 8.22 -5.78
CA LEU A 200 -4.55 8.95 -5.96
C LEU A 200 -4.09 9.60 -4.66
N ILE A 201 -5.01 10.31 -3.98
CA ILE A 201 -4.73 10.97 -2.70
C ILE A 201 -4.27 9.92 -1.68
N LEU A 202 -5.04 8.83 -1.52
CA LEU A 202 -4.72 7.77 -0.57
C LEU A 202 -3.37 7.10 -0.90
N MET A 203 -3.06 6.87 -2.18
CA MET A 203 -1.77 6.32 -2.58
C MET A 203 -0.59 7.21 -2.14
N ILE A 204 -0.69 8.51 -2.35
CA ILE A 204 0.39 9.45 -2.01
C ILE A 204 0.51 9.56 -0.48
N SER A 205 -0.60 9.81 0.21
CA SER A 205 -0.62 10.01 1.65
C SER A 205 -0.19 8.77 2.42
N HIS A 206 -0.72 7.59 2.05
CA HIS A 206 -0.30 6.32 2.64
C HIS A 206 1.18 6.04 2.34
N GLY A 207 1.70 6.43 1.17
CA GLY A 207 3.13 6.33 0.85
C GLY A 207 4.03 7.05 1.87
N LEU A 208 3.67 8.28 2.24
CA LEU A 208 4.40 9.06 3.25
C LEU A 208 4.24 8.51 4.67
N VAL A 209 3.01 8.11 5.04
CA VAL A 209 2.70 7.64 6.40
C VAL A 209 3.30 6.27 6.67
N SER A 210 3.15 5.31 5.75
CA SER A 210 3.70 3.96 5.92
C SER A 210 5.23 3.94 5.96
N SER A 211 5.90 4.76 5.13
CA SER A 211 7.36 4.91 5.18
C SER A 211 7.84 5.56 6.48
N ALA A 212 7.11 6.54 7.02
CA ALA A 212 7.37 7.10 8.35
C ALA A 212 7.24 6.04 9.46
N LEU A 213 6.18 5.22 9.42
CA LEU A 213 5.98 4.12 10.38
C LEU A 213 7.09 3.07 10.29
N PHE A 214 7.53 2.69 9.09
CA PHE A 214 8.68 1.79 8.94
C PHE A 214 9.97 2.39 9.48
N CYS A 215 10.17 3.70 9.34
CA CYS A 215 11.32 4.35 9.97
C CYS A 215 11.20 4.34 11.50
N LEU A 216 10.04 4.66 12.06
CA LEU A 216 9.81 4.62 13.50
C LEU A 216 10.08 3.22 14.06
N ALA A 217 9.55 2.18 13.41
CA ALA A 217 9.82 0.79 13.77
C ALA A 217 11.31 0.43 13.70
N ASN A 218 12.06 1.07 12.81
CA ASN A 218 13.51 0.90 12.77
C ASN A 218 14.24 1.64 13.89
N THR A 219 13.83 2.85 14.26
CA THR A 219 14.46 3.57 15.37
C THR A 219 14.34 2.79 16.68
N SER A 220 13.23 2.07 16.89
CA SER A 220 13.12 1.11 18.00
C SER A 220 14.03 -0.10 17.79
N TYR A 221 14.06 -0.67 16.58
CA TYR A 221 14.87 -1.87 16.29
C TYR A 221 16.38 -1.64 16.42
N GLU A 222 16.91 -0.48 16.03
CA GLU A 222 18.34 -0.14 16.19
C GLU A 222 18.77 -0.08 17.67
N ARG A 223 17.82 0.12 18.60
CA ARG A 223 18.09 0.20 20.05
C ARG A 223 17.86 -1.13 20.77
N THR A 224 16.80 -1.84 20.42
CA THR A 224 16.39 -3.05 21.14
C THR A 224 16.78 -4.35 20.44
N HIS A 225 17.15 -4.29 19.15
CA HIS A 225 17.39 -5.45 18.28
C HIS A 225 16.23 -6.46 18.20
N THR A 226 15.03 -6.07 18.65
CA THR A 226 13.82 -6.90 18.63
C THR A 226 12.71 -6.19 17.87
N ARG A 227 11.89 -6.96 17.14
CA ARG A 227 10.73 -6.47 16.38
C ARG A 227 9.40 -6.70 17.11
N THR A 228 9.46 -7.42 18.24
CA THR A 228 8.32 -7.88 19.02
C THR A 228 7.71 -6.74 19.83
N LEU A 229 6.46 -6.40 19.53
CA LEU A 229 5.74 -5.24 20.05
C LEU A 229 5.58 -5.26 21.58
N VAL A 230 5.41 -6.44 22.20
CA VAL A 230 5.32 -6.59 23.67
C VAL A 230 6.62 -6.21 24.39
N ILE A 231 7.78 -6.30 23.72
CA ILE A 231 9.06 -5.92 24.32
C ILE A 231 9.30 -4.41 24.20
N LEU A 232 8.69 -3.76 23.22
CA LEU A 232 8.93 -2.36 22.87
C LEU A 232 8.13 -1.36 23.71
N GLN A 233 7.66 -1.74 24.90
CA GLN A 233 6.75 -0.97 25.75
C GLN A 233 7.39 0.24 26.43
N GLY A 234 6.57 1.25 26.71
CA GLY A 234 6.90 2.38 27.59
C GLY A 234 7.91 3.38 27.04
N SER A 235 8.21 3.38 25.73
CA SER A 235 9.28 4.24 25.18
C SER A 235 9.03 5.74 25.38
N GLN A 236 7.79 6.17 25.63
CA GLN A 236 7.46 7.57 25.89
C GLN A 236 8.15 8.15 27.13
N ILE A 237 8.42 7.33 28.15
CA ILE A 237 9.06 7.79 29.39
C ILE A 237 10.52 8.20 29.13
N ILE A 238 11.22 7.50 28.23
CA ILE A 238 12.62 7.77 27.90
C ILE A 238 12.74 8.74 26.72
N LEU A 239 11.90 8.59 25.71
CA LEU A 239 12.00 9.29 24.43
C LEU A 239 10.68 10.03 24.10
N PRO A 240 10.41 11.17 24.75
CA PRO A 240 9.13 11.88 24.59
C PRO A 240 8.96 12.44 23.17
N LEU A 241 10.05 12.87 22.53
CA LEU A 241 9.98 13.44 21.18
C LEU A 241 9.71 12.37 20.11
N SER A 242 10.25 11.14 20.23
CA SER A 242 9.79 10.05 19.35
C SER A 242 8.34 9.69 19.61
N ALA A 243 7.89 9.73 20.87
CA ALA A 243 6.48 9.45 21.17
C ALA A 243 5.56 10.45 20.46
N ALA A 244 5.96 11.73 20.35
CA ALA A 244 5.23 12.71 19.54
C ALA A 244 5.21 12.34 18.04
N TRP A 245 6.33 11.88 17.47
CA TRP A 245 6.36 11.39 16.08
C TRP A 245 5.51 10.13 15.87
N TRP A 246 5.55 9.19 16.82
CA TRP A 246 4.70 8.00 16.85
C TRP A 246 3.22 8.36 16.91
N LEU A 247 2.85 9.32 17.77
CA LEU A 247 1.48 9.81 17.86
C LEU A 247 1.05 10.40 16.51
N LEU A 248 1.82 11.33 15.94
CA LEU A 248 1.51 11.94 14.65
C LEU A 248 1.36 10.90 13.53
N ALA A 249 2.28 9.95 13.43
CA ALA A 249 2.20 8.89 12.43
C ALA A 249 0.98 7.99 12.64
N ALA A 250 0.64 7.62 13.88
CA ALA A 250 -0.54 6.83 14.20
C ALA A 250 -1.84 7.59 13.89
N LEU A 251 -1.92 8.88 14.24
CA LEU A 251 -3.06 9.76 13.92
C LEU A 251 -3.28 9.88 12.41
N LEU A 252 -2.20 10.06 11.64
CA LEU A 252 -2.27 10.09 10.18
C LEU A 252 -2.69 8.72 9.62
N ASN A 253 -2.18 7.61 10.17
CA ASN A 253 -2.50 6.27 9.70
C ASN A 253 -3.97 5.89 9.92
N MET A 254 -4.59 6.34 11.02
CA MET A 254 -6.02 6.12 11.26
C MET A 254 -6.94 7.14 10.57
N ALA A 255 -6.40 7.93 9.64
CA ALA A 255 -7.14 8.92 8.87
C ALA A 255 -7.89 9.95 9.75
N LEU A 256 -7.22 10.53 10.75
CA LEU A 256 -7.82 11.61 11.55
C LEU A 256 -8.13 12.84 10.66
N PRO A 257 -9.32 13.47 10.73
CA PRO A 257 -9.57 14.73 10.03
C PRO A 257 -8.68 15.86 10.60
N PRO A 258 -8.09 16.75 9.78
CA PRO A 258 -8.17 16.91 8.32
C PRO A 258 -6.98 16.30 7.53
N SER A 259 -6.51 15.10 7.88
CA SER A 259 -5.36 14.45 7.21
C SER A 259 -5.64 14.11 5.73
N PRO A 260 -4.61 13.96 4.88
CA PRO A 260 -4.83 13.58 3.48
C PRO A 260 -5.32 12.14 3.34
N ASN A 261 -4.96 11.24 4.28
CA ASN A 261 -5.55 9.89 4.36
C ASN A 261 -7.07 9.96 4.54
N PHE A 262 -7.57 10.86 5.40
CA PHE A 262 -9.01 11.05 5.59
C PHE A 262 -9.71 11.50 4.30
N ILE A 263 -9.13 12.46 3.57
CA ILE A 263 -9.70 12.94 2.30
C ILE A 263 -9.77 11.80 1.28
N GLY A 264 -8.71 11.00 1.17
CA GLY A 264 -8.67 9.83 0.28
C GLY A 264 -9.67 8.74 0.68
N GLU A 265 -9.73 8.37 1.96
CA GLU A 265 -10.65 7.33 2.44
C GLU A 265 -12.11 7.74 2.35
N MET A 266 -12.44 9.00 2.66
CA MET A 266 -13.82 9.49 2.56
C MET A 266 -14.31 9.60 1.12
N SER A 267 -13.46 10.03 0.19
CA SER A 267 -13.82 10.06 -1.24
C SER A 267 -14.02 8.63 -1.79
N ILE A 268 -13.15 7.69 -1.43
CA ILE A 268 -13.33 6.26 -1.76
C ILE A 268 -14.63 5.73 -1.16
N LEU A 269 -14.91 5.99 0.11
CA LEU A 269 -16.13 5.54 0.78
C LEU A 269 -17.38 6.11 0.09
N SER A 270 -17.37 7.39 -0.29
CA SER A 270 -18.50 8.00 -1.01
C SER A 270 -18.77 7.33 -2.36
N SER A 271 -17.72 6.99 -3.11
CA SER A 271 -17.85 6.31 -4.40
C SER A 271 -18.35 4.86 -4.27
N LEU A 272 -17.87 4.13 -3.26
CA LEU A 272 -18.33 2.77 -2.97
C LEU A 272 -19.78 2.75 -2.49
N PHE A 273 -20.17 3.74 -1.69
CA PHE A 273 -21.55 3.90 -1.25
C PHE A 273 -22.49 4.16 -2.43
N GLN A 274 -22.09 5.00 -3.39
CA GLN A 274 -22.84 5.21 -4.63
C GLN A 274 -22.94 3.93 -5.48
N TRP A 275 -21.92 3.07 -5.45
CA TRP A 275 -21.96 1.78 -6.16
C TRP A 275 -22.91 0.78 -5.50
N SER A 276 -22.86 0.61 -4.18
CA SER A 276 -23.89 -0.12 -3.44
C SER A 276 -23.91 0.23 -1.95
N ASN A 277 -25.12 0.43 -1.40
CA ASN A 277 -25.32 0.82 0.00
C ASN A 277 -24.72 -0.16 1.02
N TRP A 278 -24.66 -1.47 0.68
CA TRP A 278 -24.10 -2.51 1.55
C TRP A 278 -22.60 -2.35 1.81
N THR A 279 -21.87 -1.69 0.90
CA THR A 279 -20.43 -1.45 1.09
C THR A 279 -20.15 -0.57 2.32
N LEU A 280 -21.10 0.28 2.71
CA LEU A 280 -20.98 1.15 3.89
C LEU A 280 -20.73 0.33 5.17
N ILE A 281 -21.42 -0.81 5.31
CA ILE A 281 -21.30 -1.65 6.51
C ILE A 281 -19.90 -2.26 6.57
N ILE A 282 -19.42 -2.82 5.46
CA ILE A 282 -18.08 -3.43 5.37
C ILE A 282 -17.00 -2.38 5.63
N MET A 283 -17.14 -1.19 5.04
CA MET A 283 -16.23 -0.06 5.23
C MET A 283 -16.26 0.50 6.64
N GLY A 284 -17.44 0.64 7.25
CA GLY A 284 -17.56 1.11 8.63
C GLY A 284 -16.82 0.18 9.59
N ILE A 285 -16.97 -1.14 9.42
CA ILE A 285 -16.26 -2.12 10.24
C ILE A 285 -14.75 -2.09 9.95
N SER A 286 -14.32 -1.93 8.70
CA SER A 286 -12.88 -1.84 8.40
C SER A 286 -12.25 -0.61 9.03
N ILE A 287 -12.91 0.55 9.00
CA ILE A 287 -12.45 1.78 9.67
C ILE A 287 -12.34 1.57 11.19
N LEU A 288 -13.30 0.90 11.82
CA LEU A 288 -13.21 0.53 13.23
C LEU A 288 -11.98 -0.35 13.53
N PHE A 289 -11.68 -1.33 12.67
CA PHE A 289 -10.45 -2.10 12.83
C PHE A 289 -9.18 -1.25 12.60
N THR A 290 -9.18 -0.35 11.61
CA THR A 290 -8.03 0.54 11.36
C THR A 290 -7.69 1.45 12.54
N THR A 291 -8.72 2.05 13.15
CA THR A 291 -8.56 2.86 14.36
C THR A 291 -8.11 2.01 15.54
N SER A 292 -8.66 0.80 15.72
CA SER A 292 -8.26 -0.07 16.82
C SER A 292 -6.80 -0.54 16.73
N TYR A 293 -6.31 -1.02 15.57
CA TYR A 293 -4.93 -1.51 15.47
C TYR A 293 -3.90 -0.38 15.51
N SER A 294 -4.24 0.81 15.00
CA SER A 294 -3.32 1.97 15.00
C SER A 294 -3.14 2.53 16.42
N LEU A 295 -4.23 2.64 17.18
CA LEU A 295 -4.17 2.98 18.60
C LEU A 295 -3.49 1.87 19.41
N TYR A 296 -3.74 0.60 19.10
CA TYR A 296 -3.03 -0.52 19.74
C TYR A 296 -1.52 -0.46 19.49
N MET A 297 -1.09 -0.22 18.25
CA MET A 297 0.32 -0.03 17.88
C MET A 297 0.96 1.13 18.67
N PHE A 298 0.28 2.27 18.77
CA PHE A 298 0.78 3.39 19.57
C PHE A 298 0.82 3.07 21.07
N TRP A 299 -0.26 2.50 21.61
CA TRP A 299 -0.38 2.18 23.03
C TRP A 299 0.70 1.21 23.48
N SER A 300 0.82 0.08 22.78
CA SER A 300 1.76 -0.98 23.13
C SER A 300 3.23 -0.60 23.00
N THR A 301 3.58 0.30 22.08
CA THR A 301 4.97 0.75 21.92
C THR A 301 5.29 1.93 22.84
N GLN A 302 4.43 2.93 22.89
CA GLN A 302 4.74 4.18 23.58
C GLN A 302 4.33 4.16 25.05
N ARG A 303 3.18 3.57 25.37
CA ARG A 303 2.63 3.52 26.72
C ARG A 303 3.00 2.21 27.40
N GLU A 304 2.58 2.08 28.66
CA GLU A 304 2.92 1.00 29.60
C GLU A 304 4.26 1.17 30.32
N TYR A 305 4.55 0.23 31.21
CA TYR A 305 5.76 0.25 32.03
C TYR A 305 6.96 -0.21 31.21
N LEU A 306 8.06 0.51 31.37
CA LEU A 306 9.30 0.15 30.70
C LEU A 306 9.84 -1.17 31.27
N PRO A 307 10.09 -2.19 30.43
CA PRO A 307 10.63 -3.43 30.91
C PRO A 307 12.04 -3.20 31.50
N PRO A 308 12.39 -3.86 32.62
CA PRO A 308 13.56 -3.49 33.41
C PRO A 308 14.89 -3.65 32.67
N HIS A 309 14.93 -4.50 31.63
CA HIS A 309 16.12 -4.74 30.81
C HIS A 309 16.38 -3.64 29.75
N ILE A 310 15.44 -2.71 29.52
CA ILE A 310 15.55 -1.66 28.47
C ILE A 310 15.81 -0.26 29.08
N LYS A 311 16.16 -0.18 30.37
CA LYS A 311 16.32 1.10 31.07
C LYS A 311 17.40 2.04 30.48
N PHE A 312 18.38 1.51 29.74
CA PHE A 312 19.44 2.29 29.12
C PHE A 312 19.29 2.31 27.59
N MET A 313 18.34 3.10 27.08
CA MET A 313 18.25 3.41 25.65
C MET A 313 18.99 4.71 25.33
N PRO A 314 19.82 4.76 24.27
CA PRO A 314 20.44 6.00 23.85
C PRO A 314 19.38 6.99 23.34
N PRO A 315 19.58 8.30 23.53
CA PRO A 315 18.68 9.32 23.01
C PRO A 315 18.59 9.27 21.48
N ILE A 316 17.58 9.93 20.93
CA ILE A 316 17.37 9.98 19.49
C ILE A 316 18.38 10.91 18.83
N GLN A 317 18.99 10.41 17.76
CA GLN A 317 19.94 11.19 16.98
C GLN A 317 19.20 12.25 16.14
N THR A 318 19.87 13.36 15.86
CA THR A 318 19.35 14.42 14.98
C THR A 318 18.95 13.88 13.61
N ARG A 319 19.72 12.92 13.07
CA ARG A 319 19.42 12.20 11.81
C ARG A 319 18.03 11.57 11.81
N GLU A 320 17.65 10.91 12.91
CA GLU A 320 16.35 10.23 13.02
C GLU A 320 15.20 11.25 13.06
N HIS A 321 15.37 12.36 13.78
CA HIS A 321 14.39 13.45 13.79
C HIS A 321 14.22 14.11 12.43
N VAL A 322 15.31 14.40 11.73
CA VAL A 322 15.27 14.98 10.38
C VAL A 322 14.57 14.02 9.42
N LEU A 323 14.86 12.72 9.49
CA LEU A 323 14.21 11.71 8.65
C LEU A 323 12.69 11.72 8.87
N LEU A 324 12.22 11.68 10.12
CA LEU A 324 10.79 11.71 10.44
C LEU A 324 10.13 13.03 10.03
N ALA A 325 10.80 14.15 10.26
CA ALA A 325 10.33 15.47 9.84
C ALA A 325 10.14 15.55 8.33
N LEU A 326 11.07 15.00 7.54
CA LEU A 326 10.97 14.96 6.07
C LEU A 326 9.82 14.08 5.55
N HIS A 327 9.24 13.20 6.36
CA HIS A 327 8.04 12.44 5.98
C HIS A 327 6.76 13.15 6.40
N ILE A 328 6.72 13.62 7.65
CA ILE A 328 5.49 14.14 8.26
C ILE A 328 5.20 15.58 7.84
N ILE A 329 6.23 16.42 7.68
CA ILE A 329 6.03 17.81 7.27
C ILE A 329 5.37 17.88 5.87
N PRO A 330 5.84 17.16 4.84
CA PRO A 330 5.13 17.13 3.55
C PRO A 330 3.69 16.63 3.66
N ALA A 331 3.43 15.59 4.46
CA ALA A 331 2.09 15.07 4.67
C ALA A 331 1.16 16.13 5.32
N LEU A 332 1.68 16.93 6.25
CA LEU A 332 0.95 18.05 6.86
C LEU A 332 0.81 19.23 5.89
N LEU A 333 1.80 19.55 5.07
CA LEU A 333 1.68 20.63 4.08
C LEU A 333 0.62 20.32 3.02
N LEU A 334 0.45 19.05 2.67
CA LEU A 334 -0.59 18.59 1.75
C LEU A 334 -2.02 18.80 2.29
N THR A 335 -2.22 18.87 3.61
CA THR A 335 -3.56 19.18 4.17
C THR A 335 -3.94 20.64 3.94
N ILE A 336 -2.95 21.54 3.94
CA ILE A 336 -3.18 22.98 3.77
C ILE A 336 -3.54 23.30 2.30
N LYS A 337 -2.93 22.59 1.34
CA LYS A 337 -3.18 22.76 -0.10
C LYS A 337 -3.47 21.42 -0.78
N PRO A 338 -4.67 20.84 -0.57
CA PRO A 338 -5.03 19.56 -1.19
C PRO A 338 -5.08 19.63 -2.72
N ASN A 339 -5.26 20.82 -3.30
CA ASN A 339 -5.25 21.06 -4.75
C ASN A 339 -3.97 20.59 -5.46
N LEU A 340 -2.85 20.40 -4.74
CA LEU A 340 -1.62 19.86 -5.34
C LEU A 340 -1.70 18.35 -5.65
N LEU A 341 -2.71 17.65 -5.13
CA LEU A 341 -2.90 16.21 -5.33
C LEU A 341 -3.88 15.86 -6.46
N PHE A 342 -4.57 16.85 -7.01
CA PHE A 342 -5.59 16.68 -8.06
C PHE A 342 -5.06 16.99 -9.45
#